data_AF-A0A2E2VTA1-F1
#
_entry.id   AF-A0A2E2VTA1-F1
#
_cell.length_a   1.000
_cell.length_b   1.000
_cell.length_c   1.000
_cell.angle_alpha   90.00
_cell.angle_beta   90.00
_cell.angle_gamma   90.00
#
_symmetry.space_group_name_H-M   'P 1'
#
loop_
_entity.id
_entity.type
_entity.pdbx_description
1 polymer ?
#
loop_
_entity_poly.entity_id
_entity_poly.type
_entity_poly.pdbx_seq_one_letter_code
_entity_poly.pdbx_strand_id
1 'polypeptide(L)'
;MFKKSLFLILIVTAFIVLWTVFQYSQVTSSENSATQLFQMDFVSAISEQVTGSLSLIDSTSKAQVRLEELGELSPVTGMVEIQKRDIESLKMQELEYQYIEIRAKETNAQPINISNWSIQSMISDTWIGIPQGVERYVAGEVNELQDIYLRPGDRALIATKQSPVGVSFRVNRCSGFLGTTQTFEPSLRTACINPRDILPPTIDNLKEYGAECVRFAENFDRCSYVTDNTRGYSNLSQACLDRIQPRLTYNYCIEAQGNDEDFFNPGEWRIFLNQDGVAWRDSYEVVRLLDENNRTVDVVTY
;
A
#
# COMPACT_ATOMS: atom_id res chain seq x y z
N MET A 1 29.71 4.82 70.12
CA MET A 1 28.88 5.78 69.34
C MET A 1 29.69 6.74 68.46
N PHE A 2 30.88 7.20 68.85
CA PHE A 2 31.65 8.21 68.10
C PHE A 2 32.11 7.84 66.68
N LYS A 3 32.37 6.56 66.37
CA LYS A 3 32.86 6.16 65.03
C LYS A 3 31.83 6.28 63.90
N LYS A 4 30.52 6.18 64.19
CA LYS A 4 29.47 6.29 63.16
C LYS A 4 29.21 7.75 62.74
N SER A 5 29.32 8.70 63.66
CA SER A 5 29.20 10.13 63.32
C SER A 5 30.36 10.64 62.48
N LEU A 6 31.59 10.16 62.72
CA LEU A 6 32.75 10.61 61.94
C LEU A 6 32.66 10.17 60.47
N PHE A 7 32.13 8.97 60.22
CA PHE A 7 31.95 8.43 58.86
C PHE A 7 30.87 9.19 58.08
N LEU A 8 29.77 9.56 58.75
CA LEU A 8 28.70 10.34 58.14
C LEU A 8 29.18 11.76 57.74
N ILE A 9 29.99 12.39 58.60
CA ILE A 9 30.57 13.72 58.32
C ILE A 9 31.49 13.65 57.11
N LEU A 10 32.33 12.61 57.00
CA LEU A 10 33.23 12.42 55.85
C LEU A 10 32.49 12.29 54.52
N ILE A 11 31.38 11.53 54.50
CA ILE A 11 30.56 11.37 53.29
C ILE A 11 29.89 12.69 52.90
N VAL A 12 29.34 13.42 53.87
CA VAL A 12 28.68 14.71 53.61
C VAL A 12 29.71 15.74 53.09
N THR A 13 30.92 15.78 53.66
CA THR A 13 31.97 16.67 53.16
C THR A 13 32.43 16.29 51.75
N ALA A 14 32.50 15.00 51.41
CA ALA A 14 32.86 14.55 50.06
C ALA A 14 31.80 14.96 49.03
N PHE A 15 30.51 14.84 49.36
CA PHE A 15 29.42 15.28 48.49
C PHE A 15 29.37 16.80 48.29
N ILE A 16 29.66 17.59 49.33
CA ILE A 16 29.73 19.05 49.21
C ILE A 16 30.90 19.45 48.30
N VAL A 17 32.07 18.84 48.45
CA VAL A 17 33.22 19.10 47.58
C VAL A 17 32.91 18.72 46.13
N LEU A 18 32.33 17.53 45.88
CA LEU A 18 31.92 17.11 44.54
C LEU A 18 30.90 18.06 43.91
N TRP A 19 29.93 18.55 44.69
CA TRP A 19 28.94 19.50 44.20
C TRP A 19 29.55 20.86 43.87
N THR A 20 30.49 21.36 44.69
CA THR A 20 31.20 22.61 44.40
C THR A 20 32.10 22.54 43.16
N VAL A 21 32.75 21.38 42.91
CA VAL A 21 33.55 21.17 41.68
C VAL A 21 32.64 21.10 40.45
N PHE A 22 31.46 20.49 40.55
CA PHE A 22 30.48 20.47 39.46
C PHE A 22 29.95 21.86 39.11
N GLN A 23 29.67 22.70 40.11
CA GLN A 23 29.23 24.09 39.89
C GLN A 23 30.35 24.98 39.32
N TYR A 24 31.61 24.73 39.66
CA TYR A 24 32.74 25.48 39.12
C TYR A 24 33.08 25.12 37.66
N SER A 25 32.56 24.00 37.14
CA SER A 25 32.82 23.53 35.77
C SER A 25 31.87 24.13 34.72
N GLN A 26 30.91 24.96 35.11
CA GLN A 26 29.89 25.54 34.23
C GLN A 26 30.11 27.03 33.91
N VAL A 27 31.25 27.62 34.29
CA VAL A 27 31.52 29.05 34.05
C VAL A 27 32.92 29.27 33.51
N THR A 28 33.12 28.99 32.22
CA THR A 28 34.00 29.76 31.32
C THR A 28 33.80 29.31 29.87
N SER A 29 32.84 29.91 29.17
CA SER A 29 32.97 30.15 27.72
C SER A 29 32.09 31.32 27.30
N SER A 30 32.62 32.52 27.51
CA SER A 30 32.66 33.61 26.53
C SER A 30 31.46 33.73 25.58
N GLU A 31 30.49 34.57 25.98
CA GLU A 31 29.70 35.37 25.04
C GLU A 31 30.64 36.26 24.23
N ASN A 32 30.77 35.95 22.94
CA ASN A 32 30.77 36.86 21.80
C ASN A 32 31.35 36.11 20.59
N SER A 33 30.56 36.02 19.51
CA SER A 33 30.89 35.45 18.18
C SER A 33 30.28 34.08 17.80
N ALA A 34 29.15 33.66 18.37
CA ALA A 34 28.46 32.42 17.95
C ALA A 34 27.01 32.61 17.46
N THR A 35 26.53 33.85 17.35
CA THR A 35 25.14 34.17 16.94
C THR A 35 24.97 34.54 15.47
N GLN A 36 26.00 34.38 14.63
CA GLN A 36 25.90 34.60 13.17
C GLN A 36 26.32 33.41 12.29
N LEU A 37 26.70 32.26 12.87
CA LEU A 37 27.17 31.10 12.09
C LEU A 37 26.32 29.83 12.24
N PHE A 38 25.27 29.85 13.06
CA PHE A 38 24.38 28.69 13.26
C PHE A 38 22.97 28.85 12.69
N GLN A 39 22.70 29.90 11.91
CA GLN A 39 21.35 30.18 11.40
C GLN A 39 21.18 30.12 9.86
N MET A 40 22.23 29.83 9.08
CA MET A 40 22.09 29.78 7.61
C MET A 40 22.44 28.44 6.93
N ASP A 41 23.11 27.49 7.61
CA ASP A 41 23.55 26.24 6.96
C ASP A 41 22.83 24.97 7.43
N PHE A 42 22.16 24.99 8.60
CA PHE A 42 21.45 23.80 9.08
C PHE A 42 20.03 23.67 8.48
N VAL A 43 19.38 24.80 8.21
CA VAL A 43 18.04 24.82 7.59
C VAL A 43 18.13 24.50 6.08
N SER A 44 19.21 24.90 5.41
CA SER A 44 19.46 24.56 4.00
C SER A 44 19.85 23.08 3.81
N ALA A 45 20.62 22.50 4.74
CA ALA A 45 21.01 21.10 4.68
C ALA A 45 19.84 20.12 4.94
N ILE A 46 18.89 20.48 5.82
CA ILE A 46 17.66 19.69 6.01
C ILE A 46 16.70 19.91 4.83
N SER A 47 16.64 21.15 4.30
CA SER A 47 15.85 21.46 3.11
C SER A 47 16.24 20.57 1.94
N GLU A 48 17.52 20.41 1.59
CA GLU A 48 17.92 19.58 0.43
C GLU A 48 17.61 18.08 0.62
N GLN A 49 17.78 17.52 1.83
CA GLN A 49 17.48 16.11 2.08
C GLN A 49 15.98 15.80 2.18
N VAL A 50 15.17 16.74 2.69
CA VAL A 50 13.71 16.59 2.80
C VAL A 50 13.04 16.92 1.46
N THR A 51 13.48 17.97 0.76
CA THR A 51 12.98 18.31 -0.58
C THR A 51 13.36 17.26 -1.63
N GLY A 52 14.52 16.61 -1.50
CA GLY A 52 14.90 15.47 -2.34
C GLY A 52 14.07 14.19 -2.13
N SER A 53 13.26 14.13 -1.07
CA SER A 53 12.49 12.93 -0.67
C SER A 53 10.97 13.04 -0.88
N LEU A 54 10.43 14.26 -1.01
CA LEU A 54 9.11 14.44 -1.61
C LEU A 54 9.22 14.08 -3.08
N SER A 55 8.20 13.48 -3.69
CA SER A 55 8.17 13.30 -5.15
C SER A 55 7.93 14.64 -5.86
N LEU A 56 8.66 15.68 -5.44
CA LEU A 56 8.98 16.96 -6.07
C LEU A 56 7.98 17.37 -7.14
N ILE A 57 7.12 18.31 -6.75
CA ILE A 57 6.66 19.47 -7.54
C ILE A 57 7.34 19.42 -8.90
N ASP A 58 6.61 18.94 -9.90
CA ASP A 58 7.15 18.92 -11.24
C ASP A 58 7.34 20.39 -11.63
N SER A 59 8.59 20.86 -11.66
CA SER A 59 8.89 22.25 -12.01
C SER A 59 8.48 22.59 -13.44
N THR A 60 8.20 21.56 -14.26
CA THR A 60 7.65 21.69 -15.61
C THR A 60 6.12 21.66 -15.64
N SER A 61 5.48 21.28 -14.53
CA SER A 61 4.03 21.37 -14.37
C SER A 61 3.58 22.83 -14.43
N LYS A 62 2.39 23.02 -15.01
CA LYS A 62 1.74 24.33 -15.06
C LYS A 62 1.17 24.74 -13.70
N ALA A 63 0.87 23.77 -12.84
CA ALA A 63 0.51 24.02 -11.45
C ALA A 63 1.76 24.04 -10.58
N GLN A 64 1.97 25.17 -9.89
CA GLN A 64 3.07 25.34 -8.94
C GLN A 64 2.49 25.47 -7.54
N VAL A 65 3.10 24.79 -6.58
CA VAL A 65 2.79 24.88 -5.15
C VAL A 65 4.08 25.15 -4.41
N ARG A 66 4.04 26.09 -3.45
CA ARG A 66 5.19 26.39 -2.61
C ARG A 66 5.23 25.44 -1.41
N LEU A 67 6.42 25.21 -0.86
CA LEU A 67 6.60 24.29 0.26
C LEU A 67 5.77 24.70 1.48
N GLU A 68 5.62 26.01 1.73
CA GLU A 68 4.82 26.54 2.84
C GLU A 68 3.31 26.26 2.68
N GLU A 69 2.85 26.07 1.44
CA GLU A 69 1.44 25.77 1.14
C GLU A 69 1.11 24.28 1.36
N LEU A 70 2.14 23.43 1.44
CA LEU A 70 1.98 21.99 1.73
C LEU A 70 1.67 21.72 3.21
N GLY A 71 1.85 22.70 4.10
CA GLY A 71 1.62 22.54 5.54
C GLY A 71 2.70 21.70 6.22
N GLU A 72 2.34 21.02 7.31
CA GLU A 72 3.25 20.13 8.03
C GLU A 72 3.52 18.86 7.21
N LEU A 73 4.79 18.45 7.12
CA LEU A 73 5.20 17.21 6.46
C LEU A 73 5.05 16.01 7.41
N SER A 74 4.65 14.88 6.85
CA SER A 74 4.48 13.65 7.61
C SER A 74 5.84 13.03 7.99
N PRO A 75 5.97 12.38 9.16
CA PRO A 75 7.15 11.58 9.50
C PRO A 75 7.45 10.44 8.51
N VAL A 76 6.46 10.03 7.70
CA VAL A 76 6.62 9.00 6.66
C VAL A 76 6.83 9.57 5.26
N THR A 77 7.06 10.88 5.13
CA THR A 77 7.46 11.50 3.86
C THR A 77 8.67 10.77 3.26
N GLY A 78 8.60 10.51 1.96
CA GLY A 78 9.63 9.75 1.24
C GLY A 78 9.65 8.26 1.57
N MET A 79 8.74 7.72 2.39
CA MET A 79 8.58 6.28 2.59
C MET A 79 7.46 5.69 1.72
N VAL A 80 6.44 6.49 1.40
CA VAL A 80 5.38 6.17 0.43
C VAL A 80 5.32 7.30 -0.59
N GLU A 81 5.30 6.95 -1.87
CA GLU A 81 5.38 7.93 -2.96
C GLU A 81 4.31 7.69 -4.02
N ILE A 82 3.75 8.77 -4.55
CA ILE A 82 2.88 8.79 -5.72
C ILE A 82 3.73 8.45 -6.96
N GLN A 83 3.28 7.49 -7.75
CA GLN A 83 4.00 7.06 -8.95
C GLN A 83 3.70 7.99 -10.13
N LYS A 84 4.70 8.80 -10.50
CA LYS A 84 4.58 9.82 -11.56
C LYS A 84 4.21 9.27 -12.94
N ARG A 85 4.60 8.04 -13.26
CA ARG A 85 4.29 7.41 -14.55
C ARG A 85 2.79 7.26 -14.78
N ASP A 86 2.00 7.23 -13.71
CA ASP A 86 0.57 7.00 -13.73
C ASP A 86 -0.24 8.31 -13.64
N ILE A 87 0.41 9.48 -13.72
CA ILE A 87 -0.25 10.81 -13.71
C ILE A 87 -1.30 10.94 -14.83
N GLU A 88 -1.09 10.29 -15.98
CA GLU A 88 -2.08 10.33 -17.06
C GLU A 88 -3.43 9.73 -16.66
N SER A 89 -3.45 8.77 -15.72
CA SER A 89 -4.71 8.24 -15.19
C SER A 89 -5.45 9.25 -14.32
N LEU A 90 -4.75 10.10 -13.58
CA LEU A 90 -5.35 11.20 -12.80
C LEU A 90 -6.05 12.22 -13.71
N LYS A 91 -5.49 12.47 -14.90
CA LYS A 91 -6.04 13.42 -15.88
C LYS A 91 -7.30 12.93 -16.58
N MET A 92 -7.59 11.63 -16.51
CA MET A 92 -8.74 11.04 -17.18
C MET A 92 -10.05 11.68 -16.69
N GLN A 93 -10.87 12.12 -17.65
CA GLN A 93 -12.19 12.69 -17.38
C GLN A 93 -13.29 11.63 -17.37
N GLU A 94 -12.92 10.37 -17.58
CA GLU A 94 -13.78 9.21 -17.42
C GLU A 94 -13.45 8.55 -16.08
N LEU A 95 -14.44 8.52 -15.17
CA LEU A 95 -14.30 8.01 -13.81
C LEU A 95 -13.74 6.58 -13.75
N GLU A 96 -14.03 5.77 -14.77
CA GLU A 96 -13.55 4.38 -14.88
C GLU A 96 -12.02 4.30 -14.92
N TYR A 97 -11.35 5.26 -15.56
CA TYR A 97 -9.91 5.24 -15.79
C TYR A 97 -9.15 6.15 -14.80
N GLN A 98 -9.84 6.79 -13.86
CA GLN A 98 -9.21 7.70 -12.90
C GLN A 98 -8.75 6.96 -11.64
N TYR A 99 -7.43 6.87 -11.48
CA TYR A 99 -6.80 6.30 -10.29
C TYR A 99 -5.46 6.99 -9.98
N ILE A 100 -4.89 6.66 -8.83
CA ILE A 100 -3.53 7.02 -8.44
C ILE A 100 -2.80 5.77 -7.95
N GLU A 101 -1.57 5.55 -8.43
CA GLU A 101 -0.68 4.52 -7.88
C GLU A 101 0.20 5.16 -6.82
N ILE A 102 0.20 4.59 -5.61
CA ILE A 102 1.18 4.88 -4.56
C ILE A 102 2.03 3.63 -4.29
N ARG A 103 3.27 3.82 -3.87
CA ARG A 103 4.21 2.72 -3.61
C ARG A 103 4.99 2.98 -2.33
N ALA A 104 5.09 1.96 -1.48
CA ALA A 104 6.02 1.96 -0.37
C ALA A 104 7.43 1.64 -0.85
N LYS A 105 8.44 2.40 -0.40
CA LYS A 105 9.84 2.11 -0.76
C LYS A 105 10.26 0.73 -0.29
N GLU A 106 11.02 0.03 -1.12
CA GLU A 106 11.61 -1.28 -0.78
C GLU A 106 12.57 -1.18 0.42
N THR A 107 13.14 0.00 0.66
CA THR A 107 14.04 0.29 1.77
C THR A 107 13.33 0.50 3.11
N ASN A 108 12.00 0.52 3.15
CA ASN A 108 11.26 0.69 4.40
C ASN A 108 11.56 -0.48 5.36
N ALA A 109 11.82 -0.17 6.63
CA ALA A 109 12.13 -1.21 7.62
C ALA A 109 10.90 -1.97 8.09
N GLN A 110 9.71 -1.36 8.02
CA GLN A 110 8.44 -1.90 8.51
C GLN A 110 7.31 -1.54 7.55
N PRO A 111 6.19 -2.30 7.55
CA PRO A 111 4.99 -1.93 6.83
C PRO A 111 4.41 -0.59 7.30
N ILE A 112 3.79 0.16 6.38
CA ILE A 112 3.17 1.46 6.65
C ILE A 112 1.65 1.30 6.58
N ASN A 113 0.96 1.70 7.64
CA ASN A 113 -0.50 1.77 7.64
C ASN A 113 -0.92 3.00 6.83
N ILE A 114 -1.75 2.80 5.81
CA ILE A 114 -2.30 3.87 4.98
C ILE A 114 -3.82 4.00 5.14
N SER A 115 -4.43 3.27 6.07
CA SER A 115 -5.83 3.47 6.40
C SER A 115 -6.03 4.82 7.08
N ASN A 116 -7.15 5.48 6.77
CA ASN A 116 -7.49 6.83 7.24
C ASN A 116 -6.53 7.93 6.76
N TRP A 117 -5.57 7.61 5.89
CA TRP A 117 -4.92 8.61 5.06
C TRP A 117 -5.95 9.21 4.10
N SER A 118 -5.54 10.22 3.35
CA SER A 118 -6.44 10.87 2.41
C SER A 118 -5.72 11.41 1.19
N ILE A 119 -6.50 11.64 0.15
CA ILE A 119 -6.06 12.30 -1.07
C ILE A 119 -6.85 13.60 -1.16
N GLN A 120 -6.13 14.70 -1.38
CA GLN A 120 -6.73 16.02 -1.47
C GLN A 120 -6.32 16.73 -2.77
N SER A 121 -7.30 17.31 -3.48
CA SER A 121 -7.03 18.34 -4.48
C SER A 121 -6.94 19.69 -3.78
N MET A 122 -5.79 20.35 -3.86
CA MET A 122 -5.62 21.70 -3.28
C MET A 122 -6.36 22.77 -4.10
N ILE A 123 -6.76 22.47 -5.33
CA ILE A 123 -7.42 23.42 -6.24
C ILE A 123 -8.92 23.46 -5.98
N SER A 124 -9.53 22.29 -5.83
CA SER A 124 -10.97 22.17 -5.55
C SER A 124 -11.30 22.12 -4.06
N ASP A 125 -10.29 21.97 -3.20
CA ASP A 125 -10.40 21.66 -1.77
C ASP A 125 -11.20 20.37 -1.49
N THR A 126 -11.23 19.46 -2.49
CA THR A 126 -11.85 18.15 -2.35
C THR A 126 -10.93 17.24 -1.57
N TRP A 127 -11.46 16.62 -0.53
CA TRP A 127 -10.75 15.72 0.37
C TRP A 127 -11.45 14.37 0.41
N ILE A 128 -10.70 13.29 0.17
CA ILE A 128 -11.27 11.94 0.14
C ILE A 128 -10.39 11.00 0.96
N GLY A 129 -11.00 10.37 1.97
CA GLY A 129 -10.31 9.42 2.84
C GLY A 129 -10.09 8.07 2.16
N ILE A 130 -8.93 7.47 2.42
CA ILE A 130 -8.62 6.08 2.07
C ILE A 130 -9.37 5.18 3.06
N PRO A 131 -10.30 4.33 2.59
CA PRO A 131 -11.06 3.45 3.47
C PRO A 131 -10.19 2.31 4.00
N GLN A 132 -10.76 1.53 4.91
CA GLN A 132 -10.26 0.20 5.22
C GLN A 132 -10.50 -0.77 4.05
N GLY A 133 -9.89 -1.95 4.13
CA GLY A 133 -10.00 -2.97 3.09
C GLY A 133 -10.00 -4.38 3.65
N VAL A 134 -10.05 -5.35 2.74
CA VAL A 134 -10.06 -6.78 3.07
C VAL A 134 -8.78 -7.42 2.55
N GLU A 135 -7.96 -7.99 3.44
CA GLU A 135 -6.73 -8.64 3.01
C GLU A 135 -7.00 -9.97 2.30
N ARG A 136 -7.92 -10.79 2.82
CA ARG A 136 -8.37 -12.02 2.18
C ARG A 136 -9.85 -11.93 1.83
N TYR A 137 -10.14 -11.35 0.67
CA TYR A 137 -11.49 -11.25 0.15
C TYR A 137 -12.09 -12.64 -0.14
N VAL A 138 -13.33 -12.87 0.25
CA VAL A 138 -14.12 -14.07 -0.05
C VAL A 138 -15.39 -13.66 -0.78
N ALA A 139 -15.66 -14.25 -1.93
CA ALA A 139 -16.80 -13.87 -2.76
C ALA A 139 -18.10 -14.45 -2.18
N GLY A 140 -19.15 -13.63 -2.12
CA GLY A 140 -20.47 -14.03 -1.65
C GLY A 140 -20.65 -13.99 -0.12
N GLU A 141 -19.65 -13.48 0.61
CA GLU A 141 -19.68 -13.38 2.07
C GLU A 141 -19.52 -11.92 2.53
N VAL A 142 -19.96 -11.66 3.77
CA VAL A 142 -19.66 -10.39 4.44
C VAL A 142 -18.23 -10.46 4.93
N ASN A 143 -17.35 -9.68 4.30
CA ASN A 143 -15.94 -9.65 4.63
C ASN A 143 -15.66 -8.70 5.80
N GLU A 144 -14.73 -9.06 6.68
CA GLU A 144 -14.27 -8.20 7.75
C GLU A 144 -13.31 -7.13 7.20
N LEU A 145 -13.58 -5.86 7.53
CA LEU A 145 -12.73 -4.74 7.16
C LEU A 145 -11.59 -4.60 8.17
N GLN A 146 -10.39 -4.37 7.64
CA GLN A 146 -9.18 -4.17 8.41
C GLN A 146 -8.32 -3.05 7.81
N ASP A 147 -7.32 -2.64 8.58
CA ASP A 147 -6.36 -1.65 8.15
C ASP A 147 -5.53 -2.14 6.96
N ILE A 148 -5.19 -1.19 6.09
CA ILE A 148 -4.43 -1.40 4.86
C ILE A 148 -2.97 -1.08 5.15
N TYR A 149 -2.13 -2.10 5.08
CA TYR A 149 -0.68 -1.96 5.24
C TYR A 149 0.03 -2.16 3.90
N LEU A 150 0.90 -1.21 3.55
CA LEU A 150 1.87 -1.37 2.48
C LEU A 150 3.17 -1.90 3.07
N ARG A 151 3.53 -3.14 2.73
CA ARG A 151 4.86 -3.70 3.05
C ARG A 151 5.92 -3.05 2.17
N PRO A 152 7.22 -3.15 2.51
CA PRO A 152 8.28 -2.62 1.65
C PRO A 152 8.17 -3.18 0.23
N GLY A 153 8.05 -2.28 -0.76
CA GLY A 153 7.86 -2.64 -2.18
C GLY A 153 6.40 -2.81 -2.63
N ASP A 154 5.43 -2.97 -1.71
CA ASP A 154 4.01 -3.05 -2.04
C ASP A 154 3.52 -1.75 -2.69
N ARG A 155 2.48 -1.88 -3.50
CA ARG A 155 1.76 -0.76 -4.12
C ARG A 155 0.28 -0.75 -3.77
N ALA A 156 -0.34 0.42 -3.87
CA ALA A 156 -1.79 0.54 -3.92
C ALA A 156 -2.21 1.29 -5.17
N LEU A 157 -3.21 0.73 -5.86
CA LEU A 157 -3.97 1.41 -6.91
C LEU A 157 -5.25 1.93 -6.27
N ILE A 158 -5.34 3.26 -6.13
CA ILE A 158 -6.45 3.95 -5.50
C ILE A 158 -7.32 4.56 -6.60
N ALA A 159 -8.42 3.89 -6.91
CA ALA A 159 -9.38 4.32 -7.91
C ALA A 159 -10.45 5.22 -7.29
N THR A 160 -10.83 6.28 -8.00
CA THR A 160 -11.86 7.23 -7.54
C THR A 160 -13.24 6.58 -7.42
N LYS A 161 -13.54 5.63 -8.31
CA LYS A 161 -14.83 4.97 -8.45
C LYS A 161 -15.20 4.01 -7.31
N GLN A 162 -16.42 3.47 -7.39
CA GLN A 162 -16.89 2.38 -6.53
C GLN A 162 -16.20 1.04 -6.84
N SER A 163 -16.04 0.20 -5.82
CA SER A 163 -15.46 -1.13 -5.98
C SER A 163 -16.37 -2.07 -6.77
N PRO A 164 -15.87 -2.75 -7.83
CA PRO A 164 -16.63 -3.79 -8.54
C PRO A 164 -17.06 -4.97 -7.66
N VAL A 165 -16.41 -5.16 -6.50
CA VAL A 165 -16.72 -6.21 -5.52
C VAL A 165 -17.25 -5.63 -4.19
N GLY A 166 -17.56 -4.34 -4.16
CA GLY A 166 -18.15 -3.66 -3.00
C GLY A 166 -17.17 -3.27 -1.88
N VAL A 167 -15.92 -3.73 -1.93
CA VAL A 167 -14.88 -3.43 -0.92
C VAL A 167 -13.52 -3.18 -1.57
N SER A 168 -12.66 -2.42 -0.88
CA SER A 168 -11.22 -2.40 -1.17
C SER A 168 -10.59 -3.73 -0.73
N PHE A 169 -9.62 -4.25 -1.49
CA PHE A 169 -9.04 -5.56 -1.20
C PHE A 169 -7.58 -5.69 -1.59
N ARG A 170 -6.87 -6.63 -0.96
CA ARG A 170 -5.52 -7.00 -1.35
C ARG A 170 -5.56 -8.02 -2.50
N VAL A 171 -4.86 -7.70 -3.58
CA VAL A 171 -4.71 -8.61 -4.71
C VAL A 171 -3.92 -9.82 -4.26
N ASN A 172 -4.37 -10.98 -4.69
CA ASN A 172 -3.72 -12.27 -4.46
C ASN A 172 -3.71 -13.07 -5.76
N ARG A 173 -3.07 -14.24 -5.73
CA ARG A 173 -2.96 -15.14 -6.89
C ARG A 173 -4.33 -15.48 -7.50
N CYS A 174 -5.36 -15.62 -6.68
CA CYS A 174 -6.70 -15.97 -7.13
C CYS A 174 -7.50 -14.80 -7.72
N SER A 175 -7.06 -13.55 -7.54
CA SER A 175 -7.81 -12.35 -7.97
C SER A 175 -8.16 -12.32 -9.45
N GLY A 176 -7.43 -13.03 -10.32
CA GLY A 176 -7.76 -13.12 -11.73
C GLY A 176 -9.16 -13.70 -12.00
N PHE A 177 -9.70 -14.57 -11.14
CA PHE A 177 -11.07 -15.06 -11.26
C PHE A 177 -12.11 -13.93 -11.13
N LEU A 178 -11.83 -12.93 -10.29
CA LEU A 178 -12.73 -11.78 -10.11
C LEU A 178 -12.85 -10.99 -11.42
N GLY A 179 -11.74 -10.87 -12.16
CA GLY A 179 -11.68 -10.16 -13.44
C GLY A 179 -12.49 -10.79 -14.58
N THR A 180 -13.00 -12.01 -14.40
CA THR A 180 -13.87 -12.64 -15.42
C THR A 180 -15.36 -12.34 -15.20
N THR A 181 -15.74 -11.98 -13.98
CA THR A 181 -17.12 -11.63 -13.63
C THR A 181 -17.31 -10.13 -13.44
N GLN A 182 -16.22 -9.40 -13.18
CA GLN A 182 -16.22 -7.98 -12.89
C GLN A 182 -15.13 -7.27 -13.69
N THR A 183 -15.38 -6.03 -14.07
CA THR A 183 -14.42 -5.19 -14.78
C THR A 183 -13.59 -4.39 -13.79
N PHE A 184 -12.27 -4.52 -13.88
CA PHE A 184 -11.32 -3.74 -13.10
C PHE A 184 -10.48 -2.89 -14.02
N GLU A 185 -10.28 -1.64 -13.62
CA GLU A 185 -9.38 -0.71 -14.30
C GLU A 185 -8.38 -0.17 -13.25
N PRO A 186 -7.06 -0.32 -13.48
CA PRO A 186 -6.44 -1.18 -14.48
C PRO A 186 -6.85 -2.65 -14.35
N SER A 187 -6.74 -3.44 -15.42
CA SER A 187 -7.04 -4.88 -15.34
C SER A 187 -6.26 -5.59 -14.21
N LEU A 188 -6.89 -6.59 -13.59
CA LEU A 188 -6.23 -7.44 -12.59
C LEU A 188 -5.19 -8.33 -13.28
N ARG A 189 -4.04 -8.51 -12.63
CA ARG A 189 -3.06 -9.49 -13.08
C ARG A 189 -3.61 -10.90 -12.89
N THR A 190 -3.40 -11.77 -13.87
CA THR A 190 -3.87 -13.16 -13.85
C THR A 190 -2.81 -14.07 -13.24
N ALA A 191 -3.09 -14.63 -12.06
CA ALA A 191 -2.19 -15.56 -11.36
C ALA A 191 -2.94 -16.77 -10.76
N CYS A 192 -4.04 -17.19 -11.40
CA CYS A 192 -4.90 -18.24 -10.85
C CYS A 192 -4.28 -19.63 -10.95
N ILE A 193 -4.85 -20.56 -10.16
CA ILE A 193 -4.53 -21.99 -10.20
C ILE A 193 -4.52 -22.51 -11.63
N ASN A 194 -3.51 -23.32 -11.95
CA ASN A 194 -3.44 -24.00 -13.23
C ASN A 194 -4.42 -25.18 -13.21
N PRO A 195 -5.37 -25.29 -14.15
CA PRO A 195 -6.30 -26.41 -14.17
C PRO A 195 -5.62 -27.79 -14.23
N ARG A 196 -4.39 -27.86 -14.78
CA ARG A 196 -3.52 -29.06 -14.73
C ARG A 196 -3.16 -29.53 -13.32
N ASP A 197 -3.07 -28.61 -12.36
CA ASP A 197 -2.71 -28.95 -10.98
C ASP A 197 -3.92 -29.53 -10.23
N ILE A 198 -5.14 -29.16 -10.66
CA ILE A 198 -6.39 -29.72 -10.12
C ILE A 198 -6.56 -31.18 -10.56
N LEU A 199 -6.22 -31.48 -11.82
CA LEU A 199 -6.36 -32.81 -12.41
C LEU A 199 -5.11 -33.17 -13.24
N PRO A 200 -4.00 -33.55 -12.59
CA PRO A 200 -2.77 -33.90 -13.28
C PRO A 200 -2.94 -35.19 -14.10
N PRO A 201 -2.16 -35.41 -15.17
CA PRO A 201 -2.26 -36.58 -16.05
C PRO A 201 -1.64 -37.84 -15.41
N THR A 202 -2.15 -38.28 -14.27
CA THR A 202 -1.72 -39.50 -13.58
C THR A 202 -2.51 -40.71 -14.07
N ILE A 203 -1.95 -41.91 -13.85
CA ILE A 203 -2.63 -43.18 -14.19
C ILE A 203 -4.00 -43.27 -13.50
N ASP A 204 -4.08 -42.85 -12.24
CA ASP A 204 -5.31 -42.92 -11.45
C ASP A 204 -6.36 -41.95 -12.00
N ASN A 205 -5.99 -40.71 -12.32
CA ASN A 205 -6.91 -39.73 -12.90
C ASN A 205 -7.39 -40.17 -14.29
N LEU A 206 -6.53 -40.80 -15.10
CA LEU A 206 -6.92 -41.34 -16.41
C LEU A 206 -7.92 -42.49 -16.30
N LYS A 207 -7.78 -43.35 -15.28
CA LYS A 207 -8.72 -44.45 -15.01
C LYS A 207 -10.05 -43.95 -14.46
N GLU A 208 -10.01 -42.98 -13.55
CA GLU A 208 -11.18 -42.48 -12.84
C GLU A 208 -12.01 -41.52 -13.69
N TYR A 209 -11.37 -40.55 -14.35
CA TYR A 209 -12.04 -39.46 -15.05
C TYR A 209 -11.96 -39.55 -16.58
N GLY A 210 -11.06 -40.38 -17.11
CA GLY A 210 -10.86 -40.58 -18.54
C GLY A 210 -9.93 -39.56 -19.21
N ALA A 211 -9.41 -39.92 -20.38
CA ALA A 211 -8.43 -39.11 -21.13
C ALA A 211 -8.99 -37.75 -21.59
N GLU A 212 -10.28 -37.67 -21.93
CA GLU A 212 -10.91 -36.41 -22.34
C GLU A 212 -10.99 -35.41 -21.20
N CYS A 213 -11.23 -35.86 -19.96
CA CYS A 213 -11.26 -35.00 -18.79
C CYS A 213 -9.88 -34.41 -18.46
N VAL A 214 -8.85 -35.26 -18.45
CA VAL A 214 -7.48 -34.84 -18.23
C VAL A 214 -7.04 -33.86 -19.32
N ARG A 215 -7.32 -34.16 -20.59
CA ARG A 215 -7.00 -33.26 -21.71
C ARG A 215 -7.76 -31.93 -21.62
N PHE A 216 -8.99 -31.95 -21.15
CA PHE A 216 -9.75 -30.72 -20.90
C PHE A 216 -9.06 -29.86 -19.85
N ALA A 217 -8.72 -30.42 -18.68
CA ALA A 217 -7.96 -29.71 -17.65
C ALA A 217 -6.59 -29.22 -18.17
N GLU A 218 -5.94 -29.96 -19.07
CA GLU A 218 -4.67 -29.53 -19.64
C GLU A 218 -4.77 -28.31 -20.56
N ASN A 219 -5.89 -28.12 -21.23
CA ASN A 219 -6.07 -27.06 -22.23
C ASN A 219 -7.02 -25.95 -21.76
N PHE A 220 -7.59 -26.09 -20.57
CA PHE A 220 -8.51 -25.10 -20.04
C PHE A 220 -7.76 -23.83 -19.62
N ASP A 221 -8.36 -22.68 -19.93
CA ASP A 221 -7.75 -21.39 -19.65
C ASP A 221 -7.66 -21.14 -18.14
N ARG A 222 -6.56 -20.51 -17.71
CA ARG A 222 -6.42 -20.06 -16.33
C ARG A 222 -7.41 -18.94 -16.03
N CYS A 223 -7.79 -18.84 -14.75
CA CYS A 223 -8.72 -17.82 -14.27
C CYS A 223 -10.14 -17.89 -14.86
N SER A 224 -10.53 -19.00 -15.51
CA SER A 224 -11.83 -19.14 -16.16
C SER A 224 -12.76 -20.07 -15.37
N TYR A 225 -14.07 -19.85 -15.51
CA TYR A 225 -15.10 -20.73 -14.95
C TYR A 225 -15.55 -21.76 -15.98
N VAL A 226 -15.75 -23.01 -15.54
CA VAL A 226 -16.27 -24.07 -16.41
C VAL A 226 -17.81 -23.97 -16.47
N THR A 227 -18.29 -23.47 -17.60
CA THR A 227 -19.72 -23.35 -17.94
C THR A 227 -20.12 -24.31 -19.04
N ASP A 228 -21.43 -24.49 -19.26
CA ASP A 228 -21.99 -25.28 -20.36
C ASP A 228 -21.53 -24.83 -21.76
N ASN A 229 -21.21 -23.54 -21.91
CA ASN A 229 -20.68 -22.93 -23.12
C ASN A 229 -19.17 -23.13 -23.32
N THR A 230 -18.49 -23.74 -22.34
CA THR A 230 -17.05 -23.97 -22.42
C THR A 230 -16.73 -24.96 -23.55
N ARG A 231 -15.72 -24.65 -24.35
CA ARG A 231 -15.26 -25.54 -25.42
C ARG A 231 -14.89 -26.92 -24.86
N GLY A 232 -15.52 -27.97 -25.38
CA GLY A 232 -15.29 -29.35 -24.96
C GLY A 232 -16.15 -29.81 -23.79
N TYR A 233 -16.99 -28.95 -23.21
CA TYR A 233 -17.88 -29.28 -22.10
C TYR A 233 -18.78 -30.49 -22.40
N SER A 234 -19.39 -30.53 -23.60
CA SER A 234 -20.29 -31.61 -24.02
C SER A 234 -19.64 -33.00 -24.07
N ASN A 235 -18.31 -33.06 -24.09
CA ASN A 235 -17.57 -34.32 -24.19
C ASN A 235 -17.14 -34.84 -22.81
N LEU A 236 -17.42 -34.09 -21.74
CA LEU A 236 -17.02 -34.44 -20.38
C LEU A 236 -18.06 -35.34 -19.73
N SER A 237 -17.59 -36.32 -18.98
CA SER A 237 -18.44 -37.12 -18.09
C SER A 237 -18.89 -36.29 -16.89
N GLN A 238 -20.01 -36.67 -16.25
CA GLN A 238 -20.45 -36.00 -15.03
C GLN A 238 -19.38 -36.07 -13.92
N ALA A 239 -18.71 -37.21 -13.78
CA ALA A 239 -17.61 -37.38 -12.82
C ALA A 239 -16.46 -36.37 -13.05
N CYS A 240 -16.16 -36.04 -14.31
CA CYS A 240 -15.19 -35.01 -14.64
C CYS A 240 -15.65 -33.62 -14.20
N LEU A 241 -16.91 -33.28 -14.50
CA LEU A 241 -17.48 -31.98 -14.14
C LEU A 241 -17.51 -31.79 -12.62
N ASP A 242 -17.96 -32.80 -11.88
CA ASP A 242 -17.98 -32.80 -10.42
C ASP A 242 -16.57 -32.64 -9.82
N ARG A 243 -15.54 -33.08 -10.55
CA ARG A 243 -14.14 -32.93 -10.14
C ARG A 243 -13.57 -31.56 -10.42
N ILE A 244 -13.88 -30.96 -11.57
CA ILE A 244 -13.24 -29.74 -12.06
C ILE A 244 -14.02 -28.48 -11.69
N GLN A 245 -15.33 -28.44 -11.94
CA GLN A 245 -16.15 -27.23 -11.78
C GLN A 245 -16.03 -26.56 -10.40
N PRO A 246 -16.17 -27.27 -9.26
CA PRO A 246 -16.08 -26.60 -7.95
C PRO A 246 -14.68 -26.07 -7.62
N ARG A 247 -13.65 -26.56 -8.31
CA ARG A 247 -12.24 -26.26 -8.01
C ARG A 247 -11.65 -25.16 -8.89
N LEU A 248 -12.34 -24.78 -9.97
CA LEU A 248 -11.99 -23.64 -10.81
C LEU A 248 -12.85 -22.44 -10.44
N THR A 249 -12.77 -22.06 -9.16
CA THR A 249 -13.50 -20.93 -8.59
C THR A 249 -12.57 -20.07 -7.74
N TYR A 250 -12.95 -18.79 -7.55
CA TYR A 250 -12.22 -17.88 -6.68
C TYR A 250 -12.08 -18.43 -5.25
N ASN A 251 -13.21 -18.81 -4.63
CA ASN A 251 -13.22 -19.25 -3.23
C ASN A 251 -12.41 -20.54 -3.03
N TYR A 252 -12.51 -21.52 -3.93
CA TYR A 252 -11.68 -22.72 -3.85
C TYR A 252 -10.19 -22.39 -4.00
N CYS A 253 -9.83 -21.51 -4.92
CA CYS A 253 -8.44 -21.10 -5.09
C CYS A 253 -7.89 -20.48 -3.80
N ILE A 254 -8.67 -19.64 -3.11
CA ILE A 254 -8.27 -19.08 -1.82
C ILE A 254 -8.10 -20.15 -0.75
N GLU A 255 -9.04 -21.09 -0.65
CA GLU A 255 -8.93 -22.19 0.31
C GLU A 255 -7.69 -23.05 0.05
N ALA A 256 -7.41 -23.34 -1.22
CA ALA A 256 -6.34 -24.23 -1.64
C ALA A 256 -4.94 -23.57 -1.65
N GLN A 257 -4.84 -22.26 -1.84
CA GLN A 257 -3.56 -21.55 -2.03
C GLN A 257 -3.33 -20.42 -1.00
N GLY A 258 -4.31 -20.15 -0.13
CA GLY A 258 -4.30 -18.99 0.77
C GLY A 258 -3.18 -18.98 1.81
N ASN A 259 -2.50 -20.11 2.00
CA ASN A 259 -1.38 -20.28 2.91
C ASN A 259 -0.02 -20.31 2.20
N ASP A 260 0.01 -20.16 0.88
CA ASP A 260 1.27 -20.10 0.12
C ASP A 260 2.04 -18.83 0.48
N GLU A 261 3.37 -18.94 0.60
CA GLU A 261 4.23 -17.80 0.95
C GLU A 261 4.11 -16.65 -0.06
N ASP A 262 3.86 -16.97 -1.32
CA ASP A 262 3.72 -16.01 -2.42
C ASP A 262 2.26 -15.69 -2.77
N PHE A 263 1.29 -16.05 -1.92
CA PHE A 263 -0.13 -15.86 -2.16
C PHE A 263 -0.50 -14.39 -2.50
N PHE A 264 0.17 -13.43 -1.87
CA PHE A 264 -0.06 -12.00 -2.09
C PHE A 264 0.92 -11.35 -3.08
N ASN A 265 1.76 -12.13 -3.79
CA ASN A 265 2.65 -11.58 -4.82
C ASN A 265 1.81 -11.01 -6.00
N PRO A 266 2.09 -9.78 -6.49
CA PRO A 266 3.30 -8.95 -6.29
C PRO A 266 3.23 -7.89 -5.18
N GLY A 267 2.28 -7.98 -4.26
CA GLY A 267 2.10 -6.96 -3.21
C GLY A 267 1.31 -5.75 -3.73
N GLU A 268 0.01 -5.93 -3.94
CA GLU A 268 -0.86 -4.88 -4.48
C GLU A 268 -2.17 -4.79 -3.72
N TRP A 269 -2.58 -3.56 -3.41
CA TRP A 269 -3.93 -3.25 -2.94
C TRP A 269 -4.76 -2.58 -4.05
N ARG A 270 -6.03 -2.98 -4.18
CA ARG A 270 -7.05 -2.26 -4.93
C ARG A 270 -7.93 -1.51 -3.96
N ILE A 271 -7.80 -0.18 -3.98
CA ILE A 271 -8.50 0.72 -3.08
C ILE A 271 -9.50 1.52 -3.91
N PHE A 272 -10.73 1.63 -3.41
CA PHE A 272 -11.82 2.32 -4.09
C PHE A 272 -12.37 3.41 -3.19
N LEU A 273 -12.39 4.64 -3.69
CA LEU A 273 -12.81 5.81 -2.92
C LEU A 273 -14.33 6.01 -2.91
N ASN A 274 -15.09 5.19 -3.64
CA ASN A 274 -16.54 5.20 -3.70
C ASN A 274 -17.14 6.57 -4.06
N GLN A 275 -16.53 7.27 -5.02
CA GLN A 275 -17.07 8.51 -5.56
C GLN A 275 -17.92 8.24 -6.81
N ASP A 276 -18.92 9.09 -7.02
CA ASP A 276 -19.82 9.05 -8.18
C ASP A 276 -19.38 9.98 -9.32
N GLY A 277 -18.25 10.68 -9.14
CA GLY A 277 -17.73 11.66 -10.10
C GLY A 277 -16.21 11.73 -10.09
N VAL A 278 -15.68 12.35 -11.15
CA VAL A 278 -14.25 12.62 -11.31
C VAL A 278 -13.78 13.52 -10.17
N ALA A 279 -12.70 13.13 -9.49
CA ALA A 279 -12.17 13.84 -8.33
C ALA A 279 -11.13 14.90 -8.71
N TRP A 280 -10.45 14.73 -9.85
CA TRP A 280 -9.30 15.53 -10.26
C TRP A 280 -9.51 16.19 -11.61
N ARG A 281 -8.96 17.38 -11.78
CA ARG A 281 -8.95 18.08 -13.08
C ARG A 281 -7.99 17.39 -14.06
N ASP A 282 -8.18 17.62 -15.36
CA ASP A 282 -7.26 17.16 -16.41
C ASP A 282 -5.96 17.99 -16.50
N SER A 283 -5.95 19.17 -15.86
CA SER A 283 -4.87 20.14 -15.94
C SER A 283 -4.93 21.15 -14.79
N TYR A 284 -3.76 21.70 -14.47
CA TYR A 284 -3.56 22.67 -13.38
C TYR A 284 -4.03 22.13 -12.04
N GLU A 285 -3.65 20.90 -11.73
CA GLU A 285 -4.05 20.19 -10.51
C GLU A 285 -2.86 20.04 -9.56
N VAL A 286 -3.18 20.07 -8.26
CA VAL A 286 -2.23 19.78 -7.18
C VAL A 286 -2.88 18.77 -6.26
N VAL A 287 -2.43 17.51 -6.35
CA VAL A 287 -2.94 16.40 -5.54
C VAL A 287 -1.95 16.09 -4.43
N ARG A 288 -2.41 16.13 -3.18
CA ARG A 288 -1.64 15.73 -2.00
C ARG A 288 -2.10 14.38 -1.48
N LEU A 289 -1.14 13.57 -1.06
CA LEU A 289 -1.36 12.43 -0.17
C LEU A 289 -1.09 12.89 1.26
N LEU A 290 -2.06 12.71 2.15
CA LEU A 290 -1.99 13.16 3.54
C LEU A 290 -2.12 11.96 4.48
N ASP A 291 -1.40 11.99 5.60
CA ASP A 291 -1.49 10.97 6.64
C ASP A 291 -2.75 11.13 7.51
N GLU A 292 -2.92 10.26 8.50
CA GLU A 292 -4.06 10.26 9.42
C GLU A 292 -4.17 11.51 10.30
N ASN A 293 -3.10 12.30 10.38
CA ASN A 293 -3.05 13.57 11.12
C ASN A 293 -3.06 14.78 10.16
N ASN A 294 -3.46 14.60 8.90
CA ASN A 294 -3.56 15.64 7.88
C ASN A 294 -2.21 16.26 7.49
N ARG A 295 -1.09 15.56 7.70
CA ARG A 295 0.25 16.02 7.31
C ARG A 295 0.60 15.48 5.94
N THR A 296 1.31 16.27 5.14
CA THR A 296 1.64 15.93 3.76
C THR A 296 2.67 14.81 3.70
N VAL A 297 2.29 13.67 3.14
CA VAL A 297 3.17 12.53 2.85
C VAL A 297 3.88 12.77 1.53
N ASP A 298 3.12 13.09 0.48
CA ASP A 298 3.63 13.32 -0.86
C ASP A 298 2.71 14.24 -1.67
N VAL A 299 3.20 14.78 -2.78
CA VAL A 299 2.46 15.70 -3.65
C VAL A 299 2.79 15.48 -5.12
N VAL A 300 1.78 15.59 -5.98
CA VAL A 300 1.94 15.60 -7.43
C VAL A 300 1.24 16.81 -8.04
N THR A 301 1.87 17.42 -9.04
CA THR A 301 1.34 18.57 -9.77
C THR A 301 1.34 18.29 -11.28
N TYR A 302 0.32 18.75 -12.01
CA TYR A 302 0.25 18.65 -13.48
C TYR A 302 -0.67 19.69 -14.13
#